data_AF-A0A7I9ZEX3-F1
#
_entry.id   AF-A0A7I9ZEX3-F1
#
_cell.length_a   1.000
_cell.length_b   1.000
_cell.length_c   1.000
_cell.angle_alpha   90.00
_cell.angle_beta   90.00
_cell.angle_gamma   90.00
#
_symmetry.space_group_name_H-M   'P 1'
#
loop_
_entity.id
_entity.type
_entity.pdbx_description
1 polymer ?
#
loop_
_entity_poly.entity_id
_entity_poly.type
_entity_poly.pdbx_seq_one_letter_code
_entity_poly.pdbx_strand_id
1 'polypeptide(L)' 'MTDAQIDCVVAAPSKLIRPAGDRIKTDARDAAHLTRLLRLGEITAVTVPEAEVEAVRDLVRAARTPAPI' A
#
# COMPACT_ATOMS: atom_id res chain seq x y z
N MET A 1 -0.26 5.96 12.90
CA MET A 1 -0.44 7.00 11.86
C MET A 1 -1.41 8.06 12.37
N THR A 2 -0.97 8.90 13.30
CA THR A 2 -1.82 9.94 13.93
C THR A 2 -0.94 11.13 14.34
N ASP A 3 -0.33 11.77 13.35
CA ASP A 3 0.32 13.08 13.55
C ASP A 3 -0.69 14.22 13.33
N ALA A 4 -1.67 14.00 12.44
CA ALA A 4 -2.67 15.00 12.06
C ALA A 4 -4.07 14.79 12.68
N GLN A 5 -4.23 13.90 13.68
CA GLN A 5 -5.55 13.52 14.26
C GLN A 5 -6.60 13.09 13.22
N ILE A 6 -6.15 12.54 12.09
CA ILE A 6 -7.01 12.01 11.03
C ILE A 6 -6.83 10.50 10.98
N ASP A 7 -7.94 9.77 10.96
CA ASP A 7 -7.94 8.33 10.76
C ASP A 7 -7.42 7.99 9.37
N CYS A 8 -6.29 7.29 9.32
CA CYS A 8 -5.63 6.89 8.09
C CYS A 8 -5.63 5.38 7.92
N VAL A 9 -5.94 4.90 6.72
CA VAL A 9 -5.90 3.48 6.35
C VAL A 9 -4.88 3.27 5.24
N VAL A 10 -4.06 2.22 5.36
CA VAL A 10 -3.11 1.82 4.33
C VAL A 10 -3.71 0.72 3.46
N ALA A 11 -3.75 0.95 2.16
CA ALA A 11 -4.26 0.00 1.17
C ALA A 11 -3.15 -0.51 0.27
N ALA A 12 -3.13 -1.82 0.00
CA ALA A 12 -2.25 -2.38 -1.02
C ALA A 12 -2.90 -2.25 -2.41
N PRO A 13 -2.20 -1.71 -3.44
CA PRO A 13 -2.76 -1.54 -4.78
C PRO A 13 -3.28 -2.85 -5.40
N SER A 14 -2.64 -3.98 -5.08
CA SER A 14 -3.05 -5.31 -5.54
C SER A 14 -4.35 -5.82 -4.91
N LYS A 15 -4.80 -5.21 -3.82
CA LYS A 15 -6.06 -5.56 -3.13
C LYS A 15 -7.20 -4.58 -3.41
N LEU A 16 -6.94 -3.52 -4.18
CA LEU A 16 -7.97 -2.57 -4.58
C LEU A 16 -8.67 -3.06 -5.83
N ILE A 17 -10.00 -3.05 -5.79
CA ILE A 17 -10.82 -3.26 -6.99
C ILE A 17 -10.60 -2.04 -7.89
N ARG A 18 -10.08 -2.25 -9.11
CA ARG A 18 -9.82 -1.20 -10.10
C ARG A 18 -10.46 -1.63 -11.43
N PRO A 19 -11.25 -0.78 -12.09
CA PRO A 19 -11.78 -1.08 -13.41
C PRO A 19 -10.66 -1.33 -14.42
N ALA A 20 -10.82 -2.34 -15.29
CA ALA A 20 -9.87 -2.60 -16.37
C ALA A 20 -9.79 -1.37 -17.30
N GLY A 21 -8.58 -0.91 -17.61
CA GLY A 21 -8.35 0.29 -18.43
C GLY A 21 -8.29 1.60 -17.65
N ASP A 22 -8.75 1.64 -16.40
CA ASP A 22 -8.63 2.81 -15.53
C ASP A 22 -7.28 2.81 -14.78
N ARG A 23 -6.20 2.78 -15.57
CA ARG A 23 -4.80 2.79 -15.08
C ARG A 23 -4.11 4.13 -15.30
N ILE A 24 -4.88 5.17 -15.64
CA ILE A 24 -4.35 6.52 -15.78
C ILE A 24 -4.25 7.10 -14.39
N LYS A 25 -3.03 7.14 -13.86
CA LYS A 25 -2.74 7.77 -12.58
C LYS A 25 -2.93 9.28 -12.71
N THR A 26 -4.01 9.80 -12.12
CA THR A 26 -4.16 11.22 -11.84
C THR A 26 -4.62 11.38 -10.41
N ASP A 27 -4.01 12.31 -9.67
CA ASP A 27 -4.23 12.43 -8.22
C ASP A 27 -5.71 12.66 -7.89
N ALA A 28 -6.43 13.43 -8.72
CA ALA A 28 -7.85 13.68 -8.54
C ALA A 28 -8.73 12.42 -8.72
N ARG A 29 -8.46 11.59 -9.75
CA ARG A 29 -9.22 10.35 -9.96
C ARG A 29 -8.92 9.31 -8.91
N ASP A 30 -7.64 9.16 -8.55
CA ASP A 30 -7.22 8.26 -7.48
C ASP A 30 -7.86 8.66 -6.14
N ALA A 31 -7.86 9.94 -5.80
CA ALA A 31 -8.49 10.43 -4.58
C ALA A 31 -10.00 10.14 -4.55
N ALA A 32 -10.71 10.41 -5.64
CA ALA A 32 -12.15 10.12 -5.75
C ALA A 32 -12.44 8.63 -5.61
N HIS A 33 -11.65 7.79 -6.28
CA HIS A 33 -11.79 6.34 -6.23
C HIS A 33 -11.51 5.78 -4.83
N LEU A 34 -10.41 6.18 -4.19
CA LEU A 34 -10.08 5.76 -2.83
C LEU A 34 -11.14 6.22 -1.82
N THR A 35 -11.65 7.45 -1.97
CA THR A 35 -12.73 7.98 -1.10
C THR A 35 -13.99 7.13 -1.21
N ARG A 36 -14.37 6.73 -2.43
CA ARG A 36 -15.51 5.84 -2.65
C ARG A 36 -15.31 4.49 -1.98
N LEU A 37 -14.16 3.84 -2.20
CA LEU A 37 -13.86 2.54 -1.62
C LEU A 37 -13.83 2.60 -0.08
N LEU A 38 -13.24 3.65 0.49
CA LEU A 38 -13.19 3.84 1.95
C LEU A 38 -14.59 4.02 2.54
N ARG A 39 -15.44 4.84 1.90
CA ARG A 39 -16.83 5.06 2.33
C ARG A 39 -17.69 3.80 2.28
N LEU A 40 -17.41 2.90 1.34
CA LEU A 40 -18.13 1.63 1.19
C LEU A 40 -17.55 0.50 2.07
N GLY A 41 -16.44 0.74 2.78
CA GLY A 41 -15.74 -0.30 3.55
C GLY A 41 -15.05 -1.35 2.66
N GLU A 42 -14.79 -1.03 1.39
CA GLU A 42 -14.21 -1.95 0.40
C GLU A 42 -12.68 -1.94 0.39
N ILE A 43 -12.04 -1.14 1.27
CA ILE A 43 -10.59 -1.16 1.45
C ILE A 43 -10.20 -2.25 2.44
N THR A 44 -9.45 -3.24 1.96
CA THR A 44 -8.73 -4.17 2.86
C THR A 44 -7.48 -3.48 3.38
N ALA A 45 -7.50 -3.07 4.64
CA ALA A 45 -6.35 -2.48 5.31
C ALA A 45 -5.18 -3.47 5.35
N VAL A 46 -3.96 -2.98 5.12
CA VAL A 46 -2.73 -3.75 5.29
C VAL A 46 -1.88 -3.16 6.40
N THR A 47 -1.21 -4.04 7.14
CA THR A 47 -0.26 -3.64 8.17
C THR A 47 1.04 -3.20 7.53
N VAL A 48 1.52 -2.02 7.90
CA VAL A 48 2.87 -1.56 7.59
C VAL A 48 3.80 -2.15 8.65
N PRO A 49 4.87 -2.86 8.27
CA PRO A 49 5.83 -3.40 9.22
C PRO A 49 6.57 -2.26 9.94
N GLU A 50 6.87 -2.46 11.21
CA GLU A 50 7.77 -1.59 11.96
C GLU A 50 9.18 -1.62 11.36
N ALA A 51 9.97 -0.59 11.62
CA ALA A 51 11.30 -0.41 11.04
C ALA A 51 12.22 -1.59 11.33
N GLU A 52 12.17 -2.17 12.53
CA GLU A 52 12.98 -3.31 12.94
C GLU A 52 12.60 -4.58 12.17
N VAL A 53 11.30 -4.79 11.92
CA VAL A 53 10.80 -5.93 11.16
C VAL A 53 11.25 -5.84 9.70
N GLU A 54 11.20 -4.64 9.12
CA GLU A 54 11.64 -4.44 7.75
C GLU A 54 13.16 -4.56 7.62
N ALA A 55 13.93 -4.11 8.62
CA ALA A 55 15.38 -4.29 8.65
C ALA A 55 15.79 -5.78 8.61
N VAL A 56 15.11 -6.65 9.37
CA VAL A 56 15.37 -8.10 9.33
C VAL A 56 15.03 -8.68 7.95
N ARG A 57 13.94 -8.23 7.33
CA ARG A 57 13.57 -8.68 5.97
C ARG A 57 14.60 -8.27 4.94
N ASP A 58 15.13 -7.05 5.03
CA ASP A 58 16.17 -6.56 4.13
C ASP A 58 17.45 -7.39 4.22
N LEU A 59 17.86 -7.80 5.44
CA LEU A 59 18.98 -8.71 5.63
C LEU A 59 18.75 -10.06 4.91
N VAL A 60 17.55 -10.64 5.05
CA VAL A 60 17.21 -11.91 4.37
C VAL A 60 17.19 -11.75 2.86
N ARG A 61 16.67 -10.62 2.34
CA ARG A 61 16.66 -10.33 0.89
C ARG A 61 18.07 -10.20 0.34
N ALA A 62 18.94 -9.48 1.04
CA ALA A 62 20.34 -9.34 0.66
C ALA A 62 21.06 -10.70 0.63
N ALA A 63 20.83 -11.55 1.64
CA ALA A 63 21.41 -12.89 1.71
C ALA A 63 20.91 -13.87 0.62
N ARG A 64 19.70 -13.64 0.08
CA ARG A 64 19.08 -14.52 -0.93
C ARG A 64 19.37 -14.08 -2.38
N THR A 65 19.98 -12.92 -2.58
CA THR A 65 20.40 -12.47 -3.91
C THR A 65 21.59 -13.33 -4.34
N PRO A 66 21.51 -14.10 -5.45
CA PRO A 66 22.64 -14.89 -5.89
C PRO A 66 23.82 -13.95 -6.20
N ALA A 67 25.04 -14.36 -5.85
CA ALA A 67 26.24 -13.66 -6.25
C ALA A 67 26.20 -13.41 -7.77
N PRO A 68 26.65 -12.23 -8.26
CA PRO A 68 26.77 -12.02 -9.69
C PRO A 68 27.67 -13.13 -10.25
N ILE A 69 27.14 -13.85 -11.26
CA ILE A 69 27.90 -14.77 -12.10
C ILE A 69 28.91 -14.00 -12.95
#